data_AF-A0A8J7F258-F1
#
_entry.id   AF-A0A8J7F258-F1
#
_cell.length_a   1.000
_cell.length_b   1.000
_cell.length_c   1.000
_cell.angle_alpha   90.00
_cell.angle_beta   90.00
_cell.angle_gamma   90.00
#
_symmetry.space_group_name_H-M   'P 1'
#
loop_
_entity.id
_entity.type
_entity.pdbx_description
1 polymer ?
#
loop_
_entity_poly.entity_id
_entity_poly.type
_entity_poly.pdbx_seq_one_letter_code
_entity_poly.pdbx_strand_id
1 'polypeptide(L)' 'MNDTLLQEALSLDDQITVDALVETALREYIQRRKRLKVLDLFGSIDYDPDYDYKQQRQQA' A
#
# COMPACT_ATOMS: atom_id res chain seq x y z
N MET A 1 5.98 -20.28 -11.86
CA MET A 1 4.84 -19.37 -11.61
C MET A 1 3.59 -20.24 -11.62
N ASN A 2 2.54 -19.90 -10.86
CA ASN A 2 1.30 -20.69 -10.90
C ASN A 2 0.46 -20.20 -12.10
N ASP A 3 0.18 -21.10 -13.05
CA ASP A 3 -0.46 -20.73 -14.31
C ASP A 3 -1.92 -20.32 -14.11
N THR A 4 -2.64 -20.95 -13.17
CA THR A 4 -4.02 -20.57 -12.84
C THR A 4 -4.10 -19.14 -12.33
N LEU A 5 -3.22 -18.76 -11.40
CA LEU A 5 -3.16 -17.39 -10.85
C LEU A 5 -2.74 -16.36 -11.90
N LEU A 6 -1.84 -16.73 -12.82
CA LEU A 6 -1.45 -15.85 -13.92
C LEU A 6 -2.62 -15.61 -14.89
N GLN A 7 -3.34 -16.67 -15.28
CA GLN A 7 -4.51 -16.55 -16.15
C GLN A 7 -5.63 -15.75 -15.50
N GLU A 8 -5.88 -15.97 -14.20
CA GLU A 8 -6.83 -15.17 -13.42
C GLU A 8 -6.44 -13.69 -13.44
N ALA A 9 -5.17 -13.37 -13.15
CA ALA A 9 -4.70 -12.00 -13.14
C ALA A 9 -4.71 -11.33 -14.52
N LEU A 10 -4.38 -12.05 -15.59
CA LEU A 10 -4.50 -11.57 -16.96
C LEU A 10 -5.97 -11.36 -17.37
N SER A 11 -6.91 -12.15 -16.85
CA SER A 11 -8.34 -11.99 -17.14
C SER A 11 -8.96 -10.74 -16.52
N LEU A 12 -8.26 -10.08 -15.59
CA LEU A 12 -8.71 -8.83 -14.97
C LEU A 12 -8.44 -7.59 -15.84
N ASP A 13 -7.54 -7.70 -16.82
CA ASP A 13 -7.16 -6.59 -17.70
C ASP A 13 -6.89 -7.10 -19.13
N ASP A 14 -7.80 -6.76 -20.04
CA ASP A 14 -7.84 -7.27 -21.42
C ASP A 14 -6.59 -6.94 -22.27
N GLN A 15 -5.74 -5.99 -21.84
CA GLN A 15 -4.59 -5.54 -22.65
C GLN A 15 -3.25 -5.48 -21.91
N ILE A 16 -3.13 -6.16 -20.76
CA ILE A 16 -1.87 -6.19 -20.02
C ILE A 16 -0.92 -7.29 -20.54
N THR A 17 0.35 -6.94 -20.72
CA THR A 17 1.39 -7.95 -20.98
C THR A 17 1.80 -8.65 -19.69
N VAL A 18 2.31 -9.88 -19.79
CA VAL A 18 2.80 -10.63 -18.61
C VAL A 18 3.87 -9.85 -17.86
N ASP A 19 4.79 -9.18 -18.56
CA ASP A 19 5.85 -8.39 -17.93
C ASP A 19 5.28 -7.18 -17.16
N ALA A 20 4.32 -6.46 -17.75
CA ALA A 20 3.66 -5.33 -17.10
C ALA A 20 2.86 -5.78 -15.87
N LEU A 21 2.21 -6.94 -15.96
CA LEU A 21 1.49 -7.54 -14.83
C LEU A 21 2.45 -7.91 -13.69
N VAL A 22 3.59 -8.55 -14.01
CA VAL A 22 4.60 -8.94 -13.01
C VAL A 22 5.22 -7.70 -12.35
N GLU A 23 5.56 -6.67 -13.13
CA GLU A 23 6.09 -5.41 -12.58
C GLU A 23 5.08 -4.77 -11.62
N THR A 24 3.81 -4.71 -12.02
CA THR A 24 2.73 -4.16 -11.21
C THR A 24 2.58 -4.94 -9.89
N ALA A 25 2.52 -6.27 -9.97
CA ALA A 25 2.41 -7.13 -8.80
C ALA A 25 3.58 -6.95 -7.81
N LEU A 26 4.82 -6.84 -8.33
CA LEU A 26 6.00 -6.59 -7.50
C LEU A 26 5.93 -5.20 -6.83
N ARG A 27 5.52 -4.18 -7.57
CA ARG A 27 5.35 -2.82 -7.04
C ARG A 27 4.33 -2.78 -5.91
N GLU A 28 3.17 -3.39 -6.10
CA GLU A 28 2.12 -3.46 -5.09
C GLU A 28 2.54 -4.28 -3.87
N TYR A 29 3.22 -5.41 -4.07
CA TYR A 29 3.74 -6.24 -2.99
C TYR A 29 4.73 -5.47 -2.11
N ILE A 30 5.68 -4.78 -2.73
CA ILE A 30 6.67 -3.93 -2.03
C ILE A 30 5.95 -2.81 -1.30
N GLN A 31 5.03 -2.09 -1.95
CA GLN A 31 4.29 -1.00 -1.33
C GLN A 31 3.44 -1.48 -0.14
N ARG A 32 2.76 -2.63 -0.25
CA ARG A 32 2.01 -3.24 0.84
C ARG A 32 2.90 -3.51 2.05
N ARG A 33 4.09 -4.07 1.84
CA ARG A 33 5.06 -4.32 2.92
C ARG A 33 5.63 -3.03 3.51
N LYS A 34 5.91 -2.02 2.69
CA LYS A 34 6.35 -0.71 3.17
C LYS A 34 5.28 -0.03 4.03
N ARG A 35 4.00 -0.10 3.63
CA ARG A 35 2.88 0.44 4.43
C ARG A 35 2.76 -0.24 5.79
N LEU A 36 3.02 -1.54 5.88
CA LEU A 36 2.99 -2.25 7.17
C LEU A 36 4.03 -1.73 8.17
N LYS A 37 5.12 -1.08 7.72
CA LYS A 37 6.10 -0.45 8.62
C LYS A 37 5.52 0.71 9.44
N VAL A 38 4.35 1.25 9.08
CA VAL A 38 3.63 2.21 9.94
C VAL A 38 3.30 1.58 11.29
N LEU A 39 3.12 0.25 11.36
CA LEU A 39 2.90 -0.45 12.62
C LEU A 39 4.11 -0.34 13.56
N ASP A 40 5.33 -0.24 13.03
CA ASP A 40 6.55 -0.07 13.82
C ASP A 40 6.60 1.32 14.51
N LEU A 41 5.79 2.28 14.03
CA LEU A 41 5.71 3.63 14.60
C LEU A 41 4.75 3.71 15.81
N PHE A 42 3.91 2.69 16.04
CA PHE A 42 3.03 2.69 17.21
C PHE A 42 3.85 2.59 18.50
N GLY A 43 3.61 3.52 19.43
CA GLY A 43 4.32 3.57 20.72
C GLY A 43 5.76 4.10 20.65
N SER A 44 6.29 4.42 19.47
CA SER A 44 7.60 5.08 19.32
C SER A 44 7.50 6.58 19.06
N ILE A 45 6.30 7.09 18.78
CA ILE A 45 6.04 8.52 18.64
C ILE A 45 5.74 9.10 20.03
N ASP A 46 6.59 10.03 20.47
CA ASP A 46 6.30 10.89 21.61
C ASP A 46 5.46 12.07 21.14
N TYR A 47 4.29 12.26 21.76
CA TYR A 47 3.36 13.32 21.38
C TYR A 47 3.53 14.48 22.35
N ASP A 48 3.60 15.70 21.80
CA ASP A 48 3.55 16.89 22.63
C ASP A 48 2.20 16.94 23.37
N PRO A 49 2.20 17.03 24.71
CA PRO A 49 0.98 17.02 25.51
C PRO A 49 0.03 18.19 25.20
N ASP A 50 0.55 19.30 24.68
CA ASP A 50 -0.23 20.49 24.34
C ASP A 50 -0.70 20.50 22.87
N TYR A 51 -0.41 19.44 22.10
CA TYR A 51 -0.79 19.36 20.69
C TYR A 51 -2.29 19.07 20.49
N ASP A 52 -3.06 20.10 20.13
CA ASP A 52 -4.47 19.97 19.74
C ASP A 52 -4.65 19.74 18.23
N TYR A 53 -4.64 18.47 17.83
CA TYR A 53 -4.90 18.06 16.46
C TYR A 53 -6.32 18.41 15.94
N LYS A 54 -7.26 18.84 16.80
CA LYS A 54 -8.60 19.25 16.37
C LYS A 54 -8.62 20.63 15.72
N GLN A 55 -7.63 21.49 15.98
CA GLN A 55 -7.56 22.81 15.36
C GLN A 55 -7.49 22.73 13.83
N GLN A 56 -6.78 21.74 13.28
CA GLN A 56 -6.68 21.54 11.82
C GLN A 56 -8.02 21.16 11.19
N ARG A 57 -8.93 20.50 11.92
CA ARG A 57 -10.25 20.13 11.39
C ARG A 57 -11.23 21.28 11.31
N GLN A 58 -11.01 22.35 12.08
CA GLN A 58 -11.88 23.53 12.07
C GLN A 58 -11.53 24.52 10.95
N GLN A 59 -10.38 24.32 10.29
CA GLN A 59 -9.91 25.16 9.18
C GLN A 59 -10.25 24.60 7.79
N ALA A 60 -10.80 23.39 7.71
CA ALA A 60 -11.26 22.75 6.48
C ALA A 60 -12.78 22.92 6.33
#